data_AF-A0A9D2XLL9-F1
#
_entry.id   AF-A0A9D2XLL9-F1
#
_cell.length_a   1.000
_cell.length_b   1.000
_cell.length_c   1.000
_cell.angle_alpha   90.00
_cell.angle_beta   90.00
_cell.angle_gamma   90.00
#
_symmetry.space_group_name_H-M   'P 1'
#
loop_
_entity.id
_entity.type
_entity.pdbx_description
1 polymer ?
#
loop_
_entity_poly.entity_id
_entity_poly.type
_entity_poly.pdbx_seq_one_letter_code
_entity_poly.pdbx_strand_id
1 'polypeptide(L)'
;MEVPRTLKAKLMLWSDVSYHNMEYIDQMQSIPELESALCRVLGVDLPEPRRGILLKLYVQTVLFCRKQSFRKEQTSTLLSIIKSIHEANIETPLNNLEQCLDYCNELLLCHCCHRPPFSVSFFSYQEANCILDYIHNSYLMHHELYKYFFAPQVQVDLPLTYSGMEKEESTASEKPGSSADNNNMESEAEPMISSGQQEVPTEQEESNGDDQNSQTRV
;
A
#
# COMPACT_ATOMS: atom_id res chain seq x y z
N MET A 1 -13.95 12.70 16.75
CA MET A 1 -12.81 11.88 17.22
C MET A 1 -13.36 10.49 17.48
N GLU A 2 -12.85 9.47 16.80
CA GLU A 2 -12.97 8.11 17.32
C GLU A 2 -12.14 7.99 18.61
N VAL A 3 -12.52 7.07 19.49
CA VAL A 3 -11.70 6.71 20.65
C VAL A 3 -10.60 5.78 20.15
N PRO A 4 -9.31 6.01 20.48
CA PRO A 4 -8.23 5.12 20.07
C PRO A 4 -8.55 3.68 20.45
N ARG A 5 -8.38 2.76 19.50
CA ARG A 5 -8.62 1.34 19.70
C ARG A 5 -7.71 0.85 20.82
N THR A 6 -8.28 0.19 21.83
CA THR A 6 -7.49 -0.45 22.88
C THR A 6 -6.76 -1.65 22.29
N LEU A 7 -5.53 -1.40 21.81
CA LEU A 7 -4.62 -2.43 21.31
C LEU A 7 -4.45 -3.48 22.42
N LYS A 8 -4.87 -4.70 22.12
CA LYS A 8 -4.81 -5.84 23.02
C LYS A 8 -4.71 -7.11 22.20
N ALA A 9 -3.73 -7.95 22.52
CA ALA A 9 -3.48 -9.17 21.78
C ALA A 9 -4.72 -10.10 21.77
N LYS A 10 -5.03 -10.55 20.56
CA LYS A 10 -6.10 -11.49 20.24
C LYS A 10 -5.49 -12.64 19.43
N LEU A 11 -6.11 -13.81 19.47
CA LEU A 11 -5.71 -14.93 18.62
C LEU A 11 -6.02 -14.60 17.14
N MET A 12 -4.98 -14.38 16.35
CA MET A 12 -5.04 -14.01 14.92
C MET A 12 -5.03 -15.21 13.95
N LEU A 13 -5.34 -16.42 14.43
CA LEU A 13 -5.41 -17.60 13.55
C LEU A 13 -6.65 -17.52 12.67
N TRP A 14 -6.46 -17.64 11.35
CA TRP A 14 -7.52 -17.63 10.33
C TRP A 14 -8.44 -16.38 10.33
N SER A 15 -8.01 -15.27 10.94
CA SER A 15 -8.84 -14.05 11.05
C SER A 15 -9.02 -13.32 9.73
N ASP A 16 -7.95 -13.20 8.95
CA ASP A 16 -7.91 -12.41 7.70
C ASP A 16 -7.64 -13.28 6.46
N VAL A 17 -6.89 -14.36 6.65
CA VAL A 17 -6.62 -15.38 5.62
C VAL A 17 -7.18 -16.70 6.11
N SER A 18 -8.24 -17.22 5.49
CA SER A 18 -8.83 -18.53 5.81
C SER A 18 -7.94 -19.71 5.36
N TYR A 19 -8.23 -20.93 5.82
CA TYR A 19 -7.50 -22.14 5.40
C TYR A 19 -7.49 -22.30 3.86
N HIS A 20 -8.65 -22.19 3.21
CA HIS A 20 -8.75 -22.29 1.75
C HIS A 20 -8.03 -21.15 1.01
N ASN A 21 -8.03 -19.95 1.58
CA ASN A 21 -7.29 -18.81 1.03
C ASN A 21 -5.77 -19.02 1.16
N MET A 22 -5.31 -19.63 2.26
CA MET A 22 -3.90 -19.97 2.47
C MET A 22 -3.45 -21.09 1.54
N GLU A 23 -4.27 -22.11 1.31
CA GLU A 23 -4.02 -23.17 0.31
C GLU A 23 -3.87 -22.58 -1.11
N TYR A 24 -4.73 -21.63 -1.47
CA TYR A 24 -4.66 -20.89 -2.75
C TYR A 24 -3.41 -20.01 -2.85
N ILE A 25 -2.99 -19.35 -1.77
CA ILE A 25 -1.75 -18.54 -1.71
C ILE A 25 -0.52 -19.44 -1.85
N ASP A 26 -0.50 -20.59 -1.19
CA ASP A 26 0.66 -21.49 -1.13
C ASP A 26 1.03 -22.06 -2.53
N GLN A 27 0.02 -22.27 -3.37
CA GLN A 27 0.18 -22.71 -4.76
C GLN A 27 0.87 -21.67 -5.67
N MET A 28 0.73 -20.37 -5.39
CA MET A 28 1.26 -19.30 -6.26
C MET A 28 2.76 -19.12 -6.13
N GLN A 29 3.52 -19.48 -7.16
CA GLN A 29 4.99 -19.37 -7.15
C GLN A 29 5.51 -18.07 -7.75
N SER A 30 4.81 -17.43 -8.70
CA SER A 30 5.23 -16.13 -9.22
C SER A 30 4.77 -14.98 -8.32
N ILE A 31 5.54 -13.88 -8.33
CA ILE A 31 5.23 -12.65 -7.61
C ILE A 31 3.89 -12.01 -8.07
N PRO A 32 3.60 -11.81 -9.37
CA PRO A 32 2.34 -11.15 -9.77
C PRO A 32 1.08 -11.98 -9.49
N GLU A 33 1.17 -13.32 -9.55
CA GLU A 33 0.07 -14.20 -9.11
C GLU A 33 -0.16 -14.09 -7.61
N LEU A 34 0.93 -14.05 -6.82
CA LEU A 34 0.87 -13.87 -5.37
C LEU A 34 0.33 -12.49 -4.96
N GLU A 35 0.72 -11.42 -5.66
CA GLU A 35 0.16 -10.07 -5.49
C GLU A 35 -1.34 -10.05 -5.79
N SER A 36 -1.76 -10.68 -6.88
CA SER A 36 -3.17 -10.82 -7.26
C SER A 36 -3.97 -11.66 -6.25
N ALA A 37 -3.37 -12.73 -5.74
CA ALA A 37 -3.97 -13.59 -4.71
C ALA A 37 -4.16 -12.86 -3.38
N LEU A 38 -3.12 -12.16 -2.89
CA LEU A 38 -3.17 -11.40 -1.65
C LEU A 38 -4.14 -10.22 -1.74
N CYS A 39 -4.20 -9.53 -2.89
CA CYS A 39 -5.19 -8.48 -3.15
C CYS A 39 -6.63 -8.99 -3.00
N ARG A 40 -6.95 -10.14 -3.64
CA ARG A 40 -8.27 -10.78 -3.56
C ARG A 40 -8.60 -11.31 -2.16
N VAL A 41 -7.60 -11.85 -1.45
CA VAL A 41 -7.81 -12.49 -0.13
C VAL A 41 -7.96 -11.46 1.00
N LEU A 42 -7.14 -10.40 1.00
CA LEU A 42 -7.11 -9.40 2.06
C LEU A 42 -8.03 -8.18 1.77
N GLY A 43 -8.68 -8.15 0.60
CA GLY A 43 -9.65 -7.11 0.23
C GLY A 43 -9.03 -5.73 0.00
N VAL A 44 -7.87 -5.68 -0.66
CA VAL A 44 -7.06 -4.44 -0.79
C VAL A 44 -7.60 -3.52 -1.90
N ASP A 45 -8.76 -2.91 -1.65
CA ASP A 45 -9.31 -1.85 -2.50
C ASP A 45 -8.72 -0.49 -2.11
N LEU A 46 -7.64 -0.11 -2.80
CA LEU A 46 -6.92 1.14 -2.60
C LEU A 46 -6.44 1.71 -3.96
N PRO A 47 -6.33 3.04 -4.09
CA PRO A 47 -5.66 3.65 -5.23
C PRO A 47 -4.15 3.41 -5.19
N GLU A 48 -3.51 3.44 -6.35
CA GLU A 48 -2.04 3.48 -6.43
C GLU A 48 -1.51 4.86 -5.98
N PRO A 49 -0.29 4.93 -5.38
CA PRO A 49 0.66 3.83 -5.14
C PRO A 49 0.40 3.05 -3.83
N ARG A 50 -0.65 3.41 -3.07
CA ARG A 50 -0.91 2.82 -1.73
C ARG A 50 -1.15 1.31 -1.83
N ARG A 51 -1.92 0.86 -2.83
CA ARG A 51 -2.16 -0.57 -3.09
C ARG A 51 -0.85 -1.33 -3.33
N GLY A 52 0.00 -0.87 -4.25
CA GLY A 52 1.30 -1.49 -4.53
C GLY A 52 2.19 -1.58 -3.28
N ILE A 53 2.27 -0.52 -2.47
CA ILE A 53 3.04 -0.51 -1.21
C ILE A 53 2.52 -1.55 -0.21
N LEU A 54 1.20 -1.63 -0.02
CA LEU A 54 0.60 -2.56 0.94
C LEU A 54 0.67 -4.03 0.47
N LEU A 55 0.44 -4.28 -0.83
CA LEU A 55 0.65 -5.61 -1.41
C LEU A 55 2.12 -6.04 -1.30
N LYS A 56 3.08 -5.13 -1.51
CA LYS A 56 4.51 -5.43 -1.36
C LYS A 56 4.85 -5.94 0.04
N LEU A 57 4.31 -5.32 1.09
CA LEU A 57 4.48 -5.75 2.48
C LEU A 57 3.95 -7.19 2.70
N TYR A 58 2.74 -7.49 2.23
CA TYR A 58 2.17 -8.84 2.33
C TYR A 58 2.94 -9.89 1.51
N VAL A 59 3.42 -9.54 0.32
CA VAL A 59 4.27 -10.42 -0.51
C VAL A 59 5.59 -10.72 0.20
N GLN A 60 6.28 -9.71 0.73
CA GLN A 60 7.52 -9.94 1.49
C GLN A 60 7.27 -10.81 2.73
N THR A 61 6.11 -10.68 3.36
CA THR A 61 5.70 -11.54 4.49
C THR A 61 5.58 -13.00 4.06
N VAL A 62 4.87 -13.30 2.97
CA VAL A 62 4.74 -14.69 2.46
C VAL A 62 6.09 -15.26 2.02
N LEU A 63 6.93 -14.46 1.36
CA LEU A 63 8.27 -14.89 0.95
C LEU A 63 9.19 -15.16 2.15
N PHE A 64 9.07 -14.38 3.23
CA PHE A 64 9.75 -14.65 4.50
C PHE A 64 9.26 -15.97 5.13
N CYS A 65 7.95 -16.17 5.23
CA CYS A 65 7.37 -17.43 5.75
C CYS A 65 7.86 -18.66 4.97
N ARG A 66 7.88 -18.59 3.63
CA ARG A 66 8.43 -19.65 2.76
C ARG A 66 9.92 -19.88 3.00
N LYS A 67 10.72 -18.82 3.14
CA LYS A 67 12.16 -18.92 3.44
C LYS A 67 12.43 -19.62 4.78
N GLN A 68 11.56 -19.44 5.77
CA GLN A 68 11.64 -20.10 7.09
C GLN A 68 10.88 -21.44 7.16
N SER A 69 10.31 -21.92 6.05
CA SER A 69 9.49 -23.14 6.00
C SER A 69 8.32 -23.17 7.00
N PHE A 70 7.71 -22.01 7.28
CA PHE A 70 6.57 -21.89 8.17
C PHE A 70 5.33 -22.60 7.63
N ARG A 71 4.53 -23.16 8.55
CA ARG A 71 3.24 -23.81 8.23
C ARG A 71 2.18 -22.82 7.76
N LYS A 72 1.08 -23.34 7.23
CA LYS A 72 -0.07 -22.55 6.75
C LYS A 72 -0.73 -21.75 7.88
N GLU A 73 -0.84 -22.33 9.07
CA GLU A 73 -1.33 -21.67 10.29
C GLU A 73 -0.44 -20.49 10.69
N GLN A 74 0.88 -20.71 10.69
CA GLN A 74 1.89 -19.72 11.04
C GLN A 74 1.90 -18.56 10.02
N THR A 75 1.77 -18.86 8.72
CA THR A 75 1.75 -17.87 7.64
C THR A 75 0.48 -17.02 7.67
N SER A 76 -0.70 -17.63 7.86
CA SER A 76 -1.96 -16.90 8.07
C SER A 76 -1.90 -15.99 9.30
N THR A 77 -1.35 -16.51 10.41
CA THR A 77 -1.18 -15.76 11.66
C THR A 77 -0.24 -14.56 11.47
N LEU A 78 0.91 -14.73 10.81
CA LEU A 78 1.88 -13.64 10.63
C LEU A 78 1.36 -12.54 9.69
N LEU A 79 0.65 -12.90 8.61
CA LEU A 79 -0.03 -11.91 7.76
C LEU A 79 -1.04 -11.08 8.56
N SER A 80 -1.82 -11.73 9.43
CA SER A 80 -2.83 -11.08 10.27
C SER A 80 -2.21 -10.21 11.39
N ILE A 81 -1.06 -10.63 11.95
CA ILE A 81 -0.25 -9.80 12.87
C ILE A 81 0.28 -8.55 12.15
N ILE A 82 0.90 -8.69 10.98
CA ILE A 82 1.48 -7.56 10.23
C ILE A 82 0.39 -6.59 9.75
N LYS A 83 -0.77 -7.10 9.32
CA LYS A 83 -1.95 -6.26 9.04
C LYS A 83 -2.39 -5.48 10.29
N SER A 84 -2.47 -6.14 11.45
CA SER A 84 -2.88 -5.49 12.71
C SER A 84 -1.90 -4.42 13.19
N ILE A 85 -0.59 -4.66 13.05
CA ILE A 85 0.45 -3.66 13.35
C ILE A 85 0.39 -2.50 12.34
N HIS A 86 0.09 -2.78 11.07
CA HIS A 86 -0.10 -1.75 10.06
C HIS A 86 -1.31 -0.86 10.38
N GLU A 87 -2.48 -1.45 10.69
CA GLU A 87 -3.67 -0.71 11.11
C GLU A 87 -3.38 0.18 12.34
N ALA A 88 -2.72 -0.36 13.37
CA ALA A 88 -2.34 0.38 14.58
C ALA A 88 -1.34 1.54 14.30
N ASN A 89 -0.39 1.36 13.37
CA ASN A 89 0.55 2.42 13.00
C ASN A 89 -0.12 3.54 12.19
N ILE A 90 -1.15 3.25 11.39
CA ILE A 90 -1.81 4.28 10.55
C ILE A 90 -2.98 4.98 11.27
N GLU A 91 -3.49 4.42 12.37
CA GLU A 91 -4.59 4.99 13.17
C GLU A 91 -4.30 6.42 13.67
N THR A 92 -3.03 6.79 13.83
CA THR A 92 -2.61 8.15 14.20
C THR A 92 -1.43 8.66 13.36
N PRO A 93 -1.46 9.94 12.90
CA PRO A 93 -0.31 10.57 12.25
C PRO A 93 0.83 10.88 13.22
N LEU A 94 0.59 10.83 14.54
CA LEU A 94 1.63 10.99 15.56
C LEU A 94 2.55 9.76 15.60
N ASN A 95 3.76 9.92 16.11
CA ASN A 95 4.65 8.78 16.36
C ASN A 95 4.06 7.89 17.47
N ASN A 96 3.81 6.62 17.16
CA ASN A 96 3.40 5.58 18.10
C ASN A 96 4.25 4.29 17.95
N LEU A 97 5.50 4.41 17.48
CA LEU A 97 6.43 3.30 17.24
C LEU A 97 6.57 2.36 18.45
N GLU A 98 6.71 2.92 19.65
CA GLU A 98 6.80 2.19 20.92
C GLU A 98 5.55 1.34 21.18
N GLN A 99 4.35 1.93 21.00
CA GLN A 99 3.07 1.23 21.14
C GLN A 99 2.89 0.12 20.10
N CYS A 100 3.36 0.34 18.86
CA CYS A 100 3.36 -0.66 17.80
C CYS A 100 4.33 -1.82 18.09
N LEU A 101 5.47 -1.55 18.72
CA LEU A 101 6.44 -2.56 19.16
C LEU A 101 5.89 -3.37 20.35
N ASP A 102 5.32 -2.72 21.36
CA ASP A 102 4.68 -3.40 22.50
C ASP A 102 3.50 -4.26 22.05
N TYR A 103 2.66 -3.77 21.13
CA TYR A 103 1.56 -4.55 20.56
C TYR A 103 2.06 -5.74 19.72
N CYS A 104 3.15 -5.57 18.96
CA CYS A 104 3.83 -6.67 18.27
C CYS A 104 4.30 -7.73 19.27
N ASN A 105 4.96 -7.32 20.36
CA ASN A 105 5.43 -8.20 21.42
C ASN A 105 4.26 -8.94 22.11
N GLU A 106 3.16 -8.26 22.44
CA GLU A 106 1.99 -8.89 23.07
C GLU A 106 1.35 -9.93 22.12
N LEU A 107 1.17 -9.59 20.84
CA LEU A 107 0.66 -10.52 19.82
C LEU A 107 1.56 -11.76 19.68
N LEU A 108 2.87 -11.57 19.53
CA LEU A 108 3.81 -12.69 19.40
C LEU A 108 3.79 -13.57 20.65
N LEU A 109 3.82 -12.98 21.86
CA LEU A 109 3.72 -13.74 23.12
C LEU A 109 2.42 -14.54 23.22
N CYS A 110 1.29 -14.02 22.74
CA CYS A 110 0.01 -14.75 22.69
C CYS A 110 0.02 -15.95 21.71
N HIS A 111 0.87 -15.92 20.68
CA HIS A 111 1.02 -17.02 19.70
C HIS A 111 2.20 -17.97 19.98
N CYS A 112 3.06 -17.63 20.95
CA CYS A 112 4.18 -18.47 21.42
C CYS A 112 3.87 -19.18 22.74
N CYS A 113 3.28 -18.46 23.71
CA CYS A 113 3.12 -18.95 25.07
C CYS A 113 1.75 -19.61 25.29
N HIS A 114 1.73 -20.88 25.71
CA HIS A 114 0.49 -21.59 26.02
C HIS A 114 -0.10 -21.15 27.38
N ARG A 115 -1.00 -20.17 27.35
CA ARG A 115 -1.91 -19.78 28.44
C ARG A 115 -3.37 -20.08 28.06
N PRO A 116 -3.97 -21.17 28.58
CA PRO A 116 -5.42 -21.39 28.51
C PRO A 116 -6.20 -20.17 29.05
N PRO A 117 -7.43 -19.90 28.55
CA PRO A 117 -8.24 -20.77 27.70
C PRO A 117 -8.14 -20.53 26.18
N PHE A 118 -7.38 -19.54 25.68
CA PHE A 118 -7.46 -19.11 24.27
C PHE A 118 -6.16 -19.12 23.45
N SER A 119 -4.98 -19.41 24.03
CA SER A 119 -3.73 -19.48 23.25
C SER A 119 -3.52 -20.86 22.60
N VAL A 120 -2.95 -20.89 21.40
CA VAL A 120 -2.30 -22.08 20.82
C VAL A 120 -0.88 -21.68 20.40
N SER A 121 0.10 -22.50 20.74
CA SER A 121 1.51 -22.25 20.42
C SER A 121 1.79 -22.61 18.96
N PHE A 122 1.77 -21.61 18.08
CA PHE A 122 2.11 -21.79 16.66
C PHE A 122 3.60 -21.64 16.40
N PHE A 123 4.27 -20.77 17.16
CA PHE A 123 5.69 -20.48 17.02
C PHE A 123 6.47 -20.97 18.23
N SER A 124 7.62 -21.59 17.98
CA SER A 124 8.67 -21.79 18.97
C SER A 124 9.38 -20.47 19.28
N TYR A 125 10.11 -20.43 20.39
CA TYR A 125 10.91 -19.26 20.79
C TYR A 125 11.94 -18.82 19.72
N GLN A 126 12.48 -19.76 18.93
CA GLN A 126 13.45 -19.43 17.86
C GLN A 126 12.76 -18.75 16.67
N GLU A 127 11.61 -19.29 16.23
CA GLU A 127 10.80 -18.69 15.17
C GLU A 127 10.28 -17.31 15.60
N ALA A 128 9.86 -17.17 16.85
CA ALA A 128 9.36 -15.92 17.43
C ALA A 128 10.37 -14.77 17.36
N ASN A 129 11.62 -15.02 17.77
CA ASN A 129 12.68 -14.01 17.68
C ASN A 129 12.99 -13.67 16.21
N CYS A 130 13.05 -14.67 15.32
CA CYS A 130 13.27 -14.42 13.90
C CYS A 130 12.13 -13.60 13.24
N ILE A 131 10.89 -13.79 13.70
CA ILE A 131 9.74 -12.98 13.30
C ILE A 131 9.83 -11.55 13.86
N LEU A 132 10.26 -11.37 15.11
CA LEU A 132 10.45 -10.05 15.71
C LEU A 132 11.55 -9.27 14.99
N ASP A 133 12.70 -9.90 14.73
CA ASP A 133 13.79 -9.35 13.91
C ASP A 133 13.32 -8.98 12.50
N TYR A 134 12.47 -9.82 11.89
CA TYR A 134 11.88 -9.53 10.59
C TYR A 134 10.96 -8.30 10.63
N ILE A 135 9.96 -8.28 11.53
CA ILE A 135 9.01 -7.17 11.66
C ILE A 135 9.73 -5.86 12.01
N HIS A 136 10.75 -5.91 12.88
CA HIS A 136 11.58 -4.74 13.19
C HIS A 136 12.21 -4.17 11.92
N ASN A 137 12.95 -4.99 11.18
CA ASN A 137 13.78 -4.54 10.08
C ASN A 137 13.01 -4.31 8.76
N SER A 138 11.87 -4.98 8.54
CA SER A 138 11.07 -4.81 7.31
C SER A 138 9.88 -3.87 7.45
N TYR A 139 9.40 -3.62 8.68
CA TYR A 139 8.23 -2.78 8.93
C TYR A 139 8.52 -1.60 9.87
N LEU A 140 8.97 -1.85 11.11
CA LEU A 140 9.10 -0.80 12.12
C LEU A 140 10.18 0.24 11.77
N MET A 141 11.31 -0.19 11.20
CA MET A 141 12.34 0.70 10.62
C MET A 141 11.84 1.57 9.45
N HIS A 142 10.63 1.33 8.95
CA HIS A 142 9.99 2.08 7.85
C HIS A 142 8.61 2.63 8.24
N HIS A 143 8.28 2.70 9.53
CA HIS A 143 6.97 3.13 10.03
C HIS A 143 6.55 4.53 9.52
N GLU A 144 7.49 5.46 9.37
CA GLU A 144 7.27 6.81 8.81
C GLU A 144 6.76 6.78 7.36
N LEU A 145 7.29 5.87 6.53
CA LEU A 145 6.87 5.70 5.13
C LEU A 145 5.41 5.24 5.06
N TYR A 146 5.03 4.29 5.93
CA TYR A 146 3.64 3.83 6.02
C TYR A 146 2.74 4.94 6.60
N LYS A 147 3.18 5.73 7.58
CA LYS A 147 2.41 6.90 8.06
C LYS A 147 2.18 7.91 6.93
N TYR A 148 3.20 8.28 6.17
CA TYR A 148 3.10 9.25 5.07
C TYR A 148 2.05 8.86 4.02
N PHE A 149 1.97 7.58 3.64
CA PHE A 149 1.04 7.12 2.62
C PHE A 149 -0.38 6.78 3.14
N PHE A 150 -0.54 6.45 4.42
CA PHE A 150 -1.79 5.85 4.92
C PHE A 150 -2.43 6.56 6.13
N ALA A 151 -1.70 7.37 6.90
CA ALA A 151 -2.27 8.02 8.09
C ALA A 151 -3.24 9.18 7.73
N PRO A 152 -4.22 9.49 8.60
CA PRO A 152 -5.08 10.66 8.45
C PRO A 152 -4.30 11.97 8.40
N GLN A 153 -4.47 12.74 7.32
CA GLN A 153 -3.88 14.07 7.20
C GLN A 153 -4.64 15.07 8.07
N VAL A 154 -3.98 15.62 9.09
CA VAL A 154 -4.52 16.71 9.90
C VAL A 154 -4.06 18.03 9.30
N GLN A 155 -4.95 18.71 8.58
CA GLN A 155 -4.73 20.10 8.16
C GLN A 155 -4.96 21.02 9.36
N VAL A 156 -4.01 21.93 9.61
CA VAL A 156 -4.08 22.92 10.69
C VAL A 156 -4.17 24.31 10.06
N ASP A 157 -5.39 24.76 9.84
CA ASP A 157 -5.64 26.15 9.44
C ASP A 157 -5.29 27.07 10.62
N LEU A 158 -4.16 27.77 10.52
CA LEU A 158 -3.67 28.69 11.55
C LEU A 158 -4.01 30.15 11.17
N PRO A 159 -5.10 30.74 11.70
CA PRO A 159 -5.44 32.13 11.42
C PRO A 159 -4.47 33.11 12.10
N LEU A 160 -3.44 33.52 11.35
CA LEU A 160 -2.43 34.48 11.82
C LEU A 160 -3.03 35.89 12.00
N THR A 161 -3.45 36.20 13.22
CA THR A 161 -3.88 37.54 13.61
C THR A 161 -2.67 38.36 14.06
N TYR A 162 -2.17 39.25 13.19
CA TYR A 162 -1.00 40.08 13.48
C TYR A 162 -1.38 41.34 14.29
N SER A 163 -1.17 41.31 15.61
CA SER A 163 -1.33 42.48 16.48
C SER A 163 -0.22 43.51 16.20
N GLY A 164 -0.57 44.60 15.53
CA GLY A 164 0.37 45.66 15.14
C GLY A 164 0.09 46.30 13.77
N MET A 165 -0.78 45.68 12.96
CA MET A 165 -1.39 46.37 11.82
C MET A 165 -2.65 47.11 12.30
N GLU A 166 -2.44 48.30 12.85
CA GLU A 166 -3.50 49.30 12.95
C GLU A 166 -4.00 49.60 11.52
N LYS A 167 -5.28 49.41 11.27
CA LYS A 167 -5.89 49.81 10.00
C LYS A 167 -6.06 51.32 10.03
N GLU A 168 -5.35 52.04 9.17
CA GLU A 168 -5.80 53.37 8.78
C GLU A 168 -7.16 53.23 8.09
N GLU A 169 -8.22 53.69 8.76
CA GLU A 169 -9.58 53.70 8.22
C GLU A 169 -9.71 54.79 7.15
N SER A 170 -9.18 54.51 5.95
CA SER A 170 -9.41 55.29 4.74
C SER A 170 -10.87 55.15 4.30
N THR A 171 -11.77 55.88 4.97
CA THR A 171 -13.19 55.92 4.66
C THR A 171 -13.45 56.57 3.30
N ALA A 172 -13.75 55.75 2.30
CA ALA A 172 -14.24 56.20 0.99
C ALA A 172 -15.46 55.37 0.57
N SER A 173 -16.64 55.79 1.01
CA SER A 173 -17.91 55.17 0.60
C SER A 173 -18.71 56.16 -0.26
N GLU A 174 -18.75 55.92 -1.56
CA GLU A 174 -19.85 56.34 -2.44
C GLU A 174 -20.28 55.17 -3.34
N LYS A 175 -21.44 55.28 -3.98
CA LYS A 175 -22.27 54.13 -4.38
C LYS A 175 -22.70 54.19 -5.88
N PRO A 176 -23.75 53.49 -6.38
CA PRO A 176 -23.66 52.82 -7.68
C PRO A 176 -24.16 53.65 -8.87
N GLY A 177 -23.68 53.31 -10.07
CA GLY A 177 -24.24 53.73 -11.35
C GLY A 177 -24.64 52.52 -12.21
N SER A 178 -25.76 52.62 -12.94
CA SER A 178 -26.31 51.51 -13.75
C SER A 178 -26.93 52.02 -15.05
N SER A 179 -26.42 51.51 -16.19
CA SER A 179 -27.01 51.50 -17.54
C SER A 179 -26.04 50.72 -18.45
N ALA A 180 -26.33 49.57 -19.05
CA ALA A 180 -27.44 49.11 -19.90
C ALA A 180 -27.06 49.13 -21.41
N ASP A 181 -27.18 47.95 -22.04
CA ASP A 181 -27.42 47.60 -23.45
C ASP A 181 -26.59 48.29 -24.57
N ASN A 182 -25.98 47.58 -25.53
CA ASN A 182 -26.69 46.71 -26.49
C ASN A 182 -25.77 45.74 -27.28
N ASN A 183 -26.22 44.48 -27.38
CA ASN A 183 -26.48 43.67 -28.59
C ASN A 183 -25.56 43.65 -29.85
N ASN A 184 -25.42 42.42 -30.38
CA ASN A 184 -25.17 42.00 -31.78
C ASN A 184 -23.76 42.25 -32.39
N MET A 185 -23.30 41.48 -33.40
CA MET A 185 -23.94 40.41 -34.19
C MET A 185 -22.96 39.29 -34.59
N GLU A 186 -23.45 38.21 -35.21
CA GLU A 186 -22.63 37.08 -35.68
C GLU A 186 -21.72 37.40 -36.88
N SER A 187 -20.69 36.56 -37.07
CA SER A 187 -20.29 36.10 -38.41
C SER A 187 -19.73 34.68 -38.32
N GLU A 188 -20.32 33.76 -39.08
CA GLU A 188 -19.78 32.42 -39.30
C GLU A 188 -18.58 32.44 -40.24
N ALA A 189 -17.69 31.46 -40.13
CA ALA A 189 -16.95 30.83 -41.24
C ALA A 189 -16.03 29.70 -40.73
N GLU A 190 -16.49 28.44 -40.77
CA GLU A 190 -15.55 27.32 -41.00
C GLU A 190 -15.18 27.28 -42.49
N PRO A 191 -14.05 26.66 -42.84
CA PRO A 191 -14.21 25.40 -43.57
C PRO A 191 -13.33 24.26 -43.05
N MET A 192 -13.96 23.08 -42.91
CA MET A 192 -13.29 21.78 -42.88
C MET A 192 -12.74 21.36 -44.27
N ILE A 193 -12.14 20.15 -44.32
CA ILE A 193 -11.82 19.29 -45.48
C ILE A 193 -10.40 19.46 -46.07
N SER A 194 -9.60 18.40 -46.36
CA SER A 194 -9.53 17.02 -45.82
C SER A 194 -8.31 16.25 -46.40
N SER A 195 -7.84 15.22 -45.68
CA SER A 195 -7.25 13.95 -46.18
C SER A 195 -5.85 13.91 -46.84
N GLY A 196 -5.22 12.72 -46.74
CA GLY A 196 -3.93 12.33 -47.35
C GLY A 196 -2.78 12.35 -46.32
N GLN A 197 -2.11 11.26 -45.92
CA GLN A 197 -1.93 9.90 -46.47
C GLN A 197 -1.36 9.87 -47.90
N GLN A 198 -0.35 9.06 -48.25
CA GLN A 198 0.43 8.04 -47.48
C GLN A 198 1.95 8.25 -47.77
N GLU A 199 2.93 7.32 -47.80
CA GLU A 199 3.00 5.85 -47.80
C GLU A 199 4.37 5.37 -47.23
N VAL A 200 4.57 4.06 -47.09
CA VAL A 200 5.86 3.38 -46.84
C VAL A 200 6.10 2.39 -47.99
N PRO A 201 7.34 2.25 -48.51
CA PRO A 201 7.86 0.89 -48.74
C PRO A 201 9.39 0.73 -48.56
N THR A 202 10.02 -0.46 -48.62
CA THR A 202 9.73 -1.82 -48.06
C THR A 202 10.78 -2.81 -48.63
N GLU A 203 11.39 -3.65 -47.75
CA GLU A 203 12.17 -4.87 -48.08
C GLU A 203 13.47 -4.69 -48.93
N GLN A 204 14.42 -5.64 -49.06
CA GLN A 204 14.37 -7.11 -49.09
C GLN A 204 15.51 -7.83 -48.34
N GLU A 205 15.35 -9.15 -48.18
CA GLU A 205 16.35 -10.12 -47.69
C GLU A 205 17.33 -10.55 -48.80
N GLU A 206 18.51 -11.06 -48.42
CA GLU A 206 19.08 -12.25 -49.08
C GLU A 206 20.01 -13.04 -48.12
N SER A 207 20.28 -14.31 -48.45
CA SER A 207 20.91 -15.31 -47.57
C SER A 207 22.09 -16.02 -48.25
N ASN A 208 23.11 -16.46 -47.48
CA ASN A 208 23.78 -17.79 -47.51
C ASN A 208 25.25 -17.77 -46.99
N GLY A 209 25.78 -18.95 -46.62
CA GLY A 209 27.16 -19.16 -46.15
C GLY A 209 27.23 -19.51 -44.65
N ASP A 210 26.89 -20.74 -44.23
CA ASP A 210 27.78 -21.92 -44.17
C ASP A 210 29.14 -21.69 -43.50
N ASP A 211 29.38 -22.33 -42.35
CA ASP A 211 30.35 -23.44 -42.31
C ASP A 211 30.09 -24.43 -41.13
N GLN A 212 30.74 -25.59 -41.18
CA GLN A 212 30.37 -26.84 -40.52
C GLN A 212 30.78 -26.99 -39.04
N ASN A 213 29.98 -27.76 -38.28
CA ASN A 213 30.53 -28.84 -37.45
C ASN A 213 29.48 -29.95 -37.19
N SER A 214 29.82 -31.20 -37.55
CA SER A 214 29.02 -32.40 -37.28
C SER A 214 29.89 -33.50 -36.66
N GLN A 215 29.24 -34.38 -35.90
CA GLN A 215 29.77 -35.53 -35.13
C GLN A 215 31.22 -36.00 -35.38
N THR A 216 31.86 -36.39 -34.28
CA THR A 216 32.35 -37.78 -34.18
C THR A 216 31.95 -38.39 -32.83
N ARG A 217 31.52 -39.65 -32.87
CA ARG A 217 31.11 -40.47 -31.73
C ARG A 217 31.82 -41.81 -31.84
N VAL A 218 32.85 -42.02 -31.01
CA VAL A 218 33.38 -43.33 -30.60
C VAL A 218 33.71 -43.23 -29.12
#